data_AF-A0AB73T4P1-F1
#
_entry.id   AF-A0AB73T4P1-F1
#
_cell.length_a   1.000
_cell.length_b   1.000
_cell.length_c   1.000
_cell.angle_alpha   90.00
_cell.angle_beta   90.00
_cell.angle_gamma   90.00
#
_symmetry.space_group_name_H-M   'P 1'
#
loop_
_entity.id
_entity.type
_entity.pdbx_description
1 polymer ?
#
loop_
_entity_poly.entity_id
_entity_poly.type
_entity_poly.pdbx_seq_one_letter_code
_entity_poly.pdbx_strand_id
1 'polypeptide(L)'
;MKAAYFGIDALWDCLSVLLKHGCELVFIFTIEDGEYDHSADICSFAKMHGIPYKTTRATADDIKKLEAMGVEISVTAGYPWLIPLSDTIRQLNIHPSYLPEGRGAWPMPVAIMKDRASGVTIHKLAEHFDEGDIIIREKIPLAYNENLVTLTEKIRKTAVKLLDTFLESPGRLWNNAIKQGRGEYWDEPTDNDRLISETDSIDRVSHIMRAFCGYGILCKVHDVTIQIDECRLYASSEEPQGNELKIRLLDGVLAAEKWQPYFREITLADRPVLEEIRHKYPSELSDFTFSLLFCWRRLMNLRLFIGNDFFIVKGEDNYFCPVGKSDEYIRYLQGLMRLNIGFTLRFCDTQYTKTIEEHLHNLEIELQEDDCDYMMENQILENLEGSRLHNKRNDLSHYVSQTPEPQAELITKEKLSIVKEISDASKGADYPAESEAIKYFEKLGLRGVLVKRGDRYVSFAIASEMQSNIMQGHFSKTVDSDRGASLYVIRACSVTAMKKYEYTNMEDDMGIPGLRRFKQSLHAKIVPSYTVTFKGGCGSEQ
;
A
#
# COMPACT_ATOMS: atom_id res chain seq x y z
N MET A 1 34.99 6.16 -14.63
CA MET A 1 34.32 6.90 -13.53
C MET A 1 33.40 5.93 -12.81
N LYS A 2 33.40 5.89 -11.48
CA LYS A 2 32.43 5.08 -10.71
C LYS A 2 31.16 5.88 -10.45
N ALA A 3 30.02 5.25 -10.64
CA ALA A 3 28.71 5.89 -10.53
C ALA A 3 27.76 5.09 -9.61
N ALA A 4 26.86 5.81 -8.95
CA ALA A 4 25.67 5.24 -8.32
C ALA A 4 24.41 5.80 -9.00
N TYR A 5 23.32 5.04 -8.98
CA TYR A 5 22.05 5.48 -9.54
C TYR A 5 20.93 5.41 -8.50
N PHE A 6 20.04 6.39 -8.51
CA PHE A 6 18.89 6.51 -7.63
C PHE A 6 17.65 6.75 -8.49
N GLY A 7 16.69 5.84 -8.54
CA GLY A 7 15.51 6.11 -9.36
C GLY A 7 14.54 4.96 -9.57
N ILE A 8 13.59 5.23 -10.46
CA ILE A 8 12.48 4.37 -10.86
C ILE A 8 12.43 4.23 -12.39
N ASP A 9 11.53 3.39 -12.88
CA ASP A 9 11.44 3.01 -14.28
C ASP A 9 11.12 4.21 -15.21
N ALA A 10 10.41 5.24 -14.73
CA ALA A 10 9.99 6.38 -15.56
C ALA A 10 11.13 7.06 -16.38
N LEU A 11 12.36 7.07 -15.85
CA LEU A 11 13.54 7.66 -16.49
C LEU A 11 14.72 6.68 -16.59
N TRP A 12 14.47 5.37 -16.55
CA TRP A 12 15.51 4.35 -16.48
C TRP A 12 16.49 4.39 -17.67
N ASP A 13 16.12 4.94 -18.83
CA ASP A 13 17.03 5.12 -19.97
C ASP A 13 18.31 5.87 -19.58
N CYS A 14 18.26 6.73 -18.56
CA CYS A 14 19.42 7.45 -18.04
C CYS A 14 20.52 6.51 -17.53
N LEU A 15 20.16 5.31 -17.04
CA LEU A 15 21.13 4.27 -16.68
C LEU A 15 21.98 3.83 -17.88
N SER A 16 21.36 3.68 -19.06
CA SER A 16 22.06 3.26 -20.27
C SER A 16 23.11 4.29 -20.71
N VAL A 17 22.86 5.57 -20.45
CA VAL A 17 23.80 6.66 -20.77
C VAL A 17 25.07 6.55 -19.91
N LEU A 18 24.95 6.18 -18.64
CA LEU A 18 26.10 5.94 -17.78
C LEU A 18 26.99 4.82 -18.35
N LEU A 19 26.38 3.70 -18.76
CA LEU A 19 27.11 2.59 -19.38
C LEU A 19 27.77 2.98 -20.71
N LYS A 20 27.07 3.75 -21.56
CA LYS A 20 27.60 4.27 -22.83
C LYS A 20 28.88 5.08 -22.64
N HIS A 21 28.97 5.86 -21.56
CA HIS A 21 30.16 6.65 -21.20
C HIS A 21 31.22 5.84 -20.44
N GLY A 22 31.09 4.51 -20.36
CA GLY A 22 32.04 3.64 -19.66
C GLY A 22 32.05 3.85 -18.15
N CYS A 23 30.95 4.33 -17.56
CA CYS A 23 30.84 4.42 -16.11
C CYS A 23 30.68 3.02 -15.51
N GLU A 24 31.43 2.75 -14.44
CA GLU A 24 31.24 1.55 -13.61
C GLU A 24 30.09 1.83 -12.64
N LEU A 25 28.92 1.25 -12.89
CA LEU A 25 27.76 1.40 -12.02
C LEU A 25 27.88 0.45 -10.82
N VAL A 26 28.15 1.00 -9.64
CA VAL A 26 28.52 0.20 -8.46
C VAL A 26 27.34 -0.18 -7.57
N PHE A 27 26.26 0.62 -7.59
CA PHE A 27 25.10 0.41 -6.74
C PHE A 27 23.86 1.13 -7.30
N ILE A 28 22.69 0.51 -7.12
CA ILE A 28 21.39 1.09 -7.48
C ILE A 28 20.51 1.24 -6.24
N PHE A 29 19.95 2.43 -6.05
CA PHE A 29 18.89 2.69 -5.09
C PHE A 29 17.58 2.86 -5.85
N THR A 30 16.56 2.11 -5.46
CA THR A 30 15.23 2.18 -6.05
C THR A 30 14.19 2.00 -4.95
N ILE A 31 12.94 1.71 -5.31
CA ILE A 31 11.82 1.52 -4.39
C ILE A 31 11.32 0.07 -4.43
N GLU A 32 10.39 -0.26 -3.54
CA GLU A 32 9.51 -1.41 -3.80
C GLU A 32 8.49 -0.98 -4.85
N ASP A 33 8.19 -1.88 -5.80
CA ASP A 33 7.20 -1.64 -6.85
C ASP A 33 5.84 -1.26 -6.24
N GLY A 34 5.19 -0.24 -6.80
CA GLY A 34 3.89 0.26 -6.35
C GLY A 34 2.95 0.62 -7.50
N GLU A 35 1.80 1.21 -7.17
CA GLU A 35 0.74 1.54 -8.13
C GLU A 35 1.14 2.60 -9.17
N TYR A 36 1.85 3.64 -8.73
CA TYR A 36 2.19 4.79 -9.58
C TYR A 36 3.68 4.84 -9.98
N ASP A 37 4.56 4.39 -9.08
CA ASP A 37 5.99 4.33 -9.30
C ASP A 37 6.44 2.87 -9.45
N HIS A 38 7.09 2.57 -10.57
CA HIS A 38 7.54 1.22 -10.90
C HIS A 38 9.06 1.09 -10.84
N SER A 39 9.56 -0.09 -10.47
CA SER A 39 11.00 -0.39 -10.34
C SER A 39 11.39 -1.75 -10.91
N ALA A 40 10.46 -2.43 -11.57
CA ALA A 40 10.64 -3.78 -12.09
C ALA A 40 11.73 -3.84 -13.17
N ASP A 41 11.78 -2.85 -14.07
CA ASP A 41 12.79 -2.80 -15.14
C ASP A 41 14.18 -2.56 -14.56
N ILE A 42 14.31 -1.59 -13.65
CA ILE A 42 15.58 -1.31 -12.97
C ILE A 42 16.06 -2.51 -12.14
N CYS A 43 15.17 -3.16 -11.39
CA CYS A 43 15.54 -4.35 -10.61
C CYS A 43 15.99 -5.50 -11.52
N SER A 44 15.32 -5.69 -12.66
CA SER A 44 15.69 -6.72 -13.65
C SER A 44 17.04 -6.41 -14.28
N PHE A 45 17.28 -5.15 -14.63
CA PHE A 45 18.55 -4.66 -15.14
C PHE A 45 19.69 -4.88 -14.14
N ALA A 46 19.47 -4.55 -12.86
CA ALA A 46 20.46 -4.72 -11.79
C ALA A 46 20.87 -6.19 -11.65
N LYS A 47 19.88 -7.10 -11.61
CA LYS A 47 20.12 -8.56 -11.54
C LYS A 47 20.89 -9.07 -12.75
N MET A 48 20.49 -8.66 -13.96
CA MET A 48 21.12 -9.09 -15.21
C MET A 48 22.59 -8.69 -15.29
N HIS A 49 22.95 -7.52 -14.74
CA HIS A 49 24.32 -7.02 -14.75
C HIS A 49 25.11 -7.32 -13.47
N GLY A 50 24.52 -8.05 -12.51
CA GLY A 50 25.17 -8.34 -11.23
C GLY A 50 25.43 -7.11 -10.35
N ILE A 51 24.63 -6.06 -10.51
CA ILE A 51 24.77 -4.80 -9.77
C ILE A 51 23.95 -4.89 -8.47
N PRO A 52 24.55 -4.66 -7.30
CA PRO A 52 23.81 -4.67 -6.05
C PRO A 52 22.80 -3.51 -6.02
N TYR A 53 21.61 -3.79 -5.48
CA TYR A 53 20.57 -2.79 -5.34
C TYR A 53 19.85 -2.86 -3.99
N LYS A 54 19.20 -1.76 -3.61
CA LYS A 54 18.40 -1.62 -2.39
C LYS A 54 17.09 -0.89 -2.70
N THR A 55 15.97 -1.37 -2.15
CA THR A 55 14.61 -0.82 -2.38
C THR A 55 14.11 0.08 -1.23
N THR A 56 14.98 0.37 -0.27
CA THR A 56 14.68 1.25 0.87
C THR A 56 15.43 2.56 0.74
N ARG A 57 14.98 3.58 1.45
CA ARG A 57 15.64 4.88 1.52
C ARG A 57 17.16 4.78 1.78
N ALA A 58 17.92 5.59 1.05
CA ALA A 58 19.34 5.79 1.24
C ALA A 58 19.63 6.50 2.57
N THR A 59 20.60 5.97 3.30
CA THR A 59 21.04 6.49 4.60
C THR A 59 22.39 7.20 4.49
N ALA A 60 22.79 7.96 5.51
CA ALA A 60 24.10 8.61 5.52
C ALA A 60 25.25 7.58 5.46
N ASP A 61 25.08 6.40 6.05
CA ASP A 61 26.06 5.32 5.98
C ASP A 61 26.12 4.70 4.58
N ASP A 62 25.00 4.66 3.84
CA ASP A 62 25.00 4.24 2.45
C ASP A 62 25.84 5.20 1.60
N ILE A 63 25.70 6.51 1.81
CA ILE A 63 26.50 7.53 1.10
C ILE A 63 27.99 7.40 1.43
N LYS A 64 28.36 7.27 2.71
CA LYS A 64 29.77 7.02 3.12
C LYS A 64 30.37 5.76 2.48
N LYS A 65 29.57 4.71 2.31
CA LYS A 65 30.02 3.50 1.59
C LYS A 65 30.29 3.79 0.12
N LEU A 66 29.43 4.56 -0.56
CA LEU A 66 29.68 4.98 -1.94
C LEU A 66 30.98 5.80 -2.05
N GLU A 67 31.23 6.73 -1.12
CA GLU A 67 32.49 7.49 -1.06
C GLU A 67 33.70 6.57 -0.90
N ALA A 68 33.63 5.61 0.04
CA ALA A 68 34.69 4.62 0.26
C ALA A 68 34.92 3.69 -0.95
N MET A 69 33.88 3.44 -1.75
CA MET A 69 33.98 2.69 -3.01
C MET A 69 34.59 3.52 -4.14
N GLY A 70 34.82 4.81 -3.94
CA GLY A 70 35.37 5.74 -4.92
C GLY A 70 34.36 6.22 -5.95
N VAL A 71 33.07 6.25 -5.60
CA VAL A 71 32.02 6.83 -6.45
C VAL A 71 32.30 8.32 -6.67
N GLU A 72 32.27 8.77 -7.92
CA GLU A 72 32.57 10.17 -8.28
C GLU A 72 31.30 10.95 -8.66
N ILE A 73 30.23 10.23 -9.02
CA ILE A 73 28.96 10.79 -9.46
C ILE A 73 27.80 9.92 -8.97
N SER A 74 26.69 10.55 -8.57
CA SER A 74 25.41 9.87 -8.45
C SER A 74 24.35 10.54 -9.29
N VAL A 75 23.63 9.75 -10.08
CA VAL A 75 22.52 10.23 -10.91
C VAL A 75 21.21 9.84 -10.26
N THR A 76 20.35 10.83 -10.01
CA THR A 76 19.01 10.64 -9.49
C THR A 76 17.97 10.94 -10.57
N ALA A 77 16.98 10.07 -10.72
CA ALA A 77 15.86 10.27 -11.63
C ALA A 77 14.59 9.56 -11.09
N GLY A 78 13.67 10.35 -10.53
CA GLY A 78 12.41 9.83 -9.97
C GLY A 78 12.53 9.08 -8.64
N TYR A 79 13.61 9.29 -7.88
CA TYR A 79 13.75 8.70 -6.54
C TYR A 79 12.94 9.51 -5.51
N PRO A 80 11.95 8.93 -4.80
CA PRO A 80 10.97 9.70 -4.03
C PRO A 80 11.46 10.19 -2.67
N TRP A 81 12.72 9.95 -2.31
CA TRP A 81 13.25 10.29 -0.99
C TRP A 81 14.46 11.22 -1.08
N LEU A 82 14.57 12.12 -0.10
CA LEU A 82 15.79 12.92 0.06
C LEU A 82 17.00 12.01 0.30
N ILE A 83 18.04 12.25 -0.48
CA ILE A 83 19.33 11.56 -0.44
C ILE A 83 20.28 12.41 0.43
N PRO A 84 20.96 11.82 1.43
CA PRO A 84 21.97 12.55 2.20
C PRO A 84 23.07 13.12 1.30
N LEU A 85 23.49 14.35 1.58
CA LEU A 85 24.47 15.06 0.76
C LEU A 85 25.90 14.53 1.02
N SER A 86 26.73 14.58 -0.02
CA SER A 86 28.15 14.27 0.00
C SER A 86 28.95 15.45 -0.54
N ASP A 87 30.08 15.74 0.11
CA ASP A 87 31.02 16.77 -0.36
C ASP A 87 31.98 16.24 -1.43
N THR A 88 32.04 14.92 -1.64
CA THR A 88 33.01 14.27 -2.54
C THR A 88 32.36 13.75 -3.82
N ILE A 89 31.09 13.37 -3.77
CA ILE A 89 30.33 12.84 -4.91
C ILE A 89 29.60 13.98 -5.63
N ARG A 90 29.69 14.03 -6.96
CA ARG A 90 28.81 14.90 -7.76
C ARG A 90 27.40 14.32 -7.79
N GLN A 91 26.58 14.71 -6.83
CA GLN A 91 25.20 14.25 -6.74
C GLN A 91 24.29 15.16 -7.56
N LEU A 92 23.66 14.61 -8.59
CA LEU A 92 22.72 15.34 -9.46
C LEU A 92 21.35 14.66 -9.50
N ASN A 93 20.32 15.46 -9.76
CA ASN A 93 18.97 14.99 -10.07
C ASN A 93 18.55 15.44 -11.47
N ILE A 94 17.81 14.58 -12.16
CA ILE A 94 17.18 14.82 -13.45
C ILE A 94 15.69 15.05 -13.18
N HIS A 95 15.28 16.31 -13.23
CA HIS A 95 13.92 16.72 -12.90
C HIS A 95 13.09 16.98 -14.17
N PRO A 96 11.87 16.42 -14.30
CA PRO A 96 11.04 16.52 -15.52
C PRO A 96 10.24 17.83 -15.61
N SER A 97 10.90 18.96 -15.32
CA SER A 97 10.36 20.30 -15.56
C SER A 97 11.47 21.32 -15.88
N TYR A 98 11.08 22.53 -16.25
CA TYR A 98 12.00 23.64 -16.51
C TYR A 98 12.24 24.48 -15.24
N LEU A 99 12.94 23.91 -14.26
CA LEU A 99 13.21 24.53 -12.96
C LEU A 99 13.75 25.96 -13.11
N PRO A 100 13.37 26.91 -12.22
CA PRO A 100 12.73 26.67 -10.92
C PRO A 100 11.19 26.58 -10.96
N GLU A 101 10.58 26.55 -12.15
CA GLU A 101 9.14 26.30 -12.32
C GLU A 101 8.84 24.80 -12.25
N GLY A 102 7.82 24.41 -11.50
CA GLY A 102 7.38 23.01 -11.43
C GLY A 102 8.30 22.11 -10.62
N ARG A 103 8.70 22.57 -9.42
CA ARG A 103 9.26 21.71 -8.37
C ARG A 103 8.17 20.79 -7.82
N GLY A 104 8.53 19.61 -7.30
CA GLY A 104 7.59 18.66 -6.71
C GLY A 104 7.53 17.32 -7.43
N ALA A 105 6.75 16.38 -6.89
CA ALA A 105 6.84 14.96 -7.25
C ALA A 105 6.36 14.66 -8.67
N TRP A 106 5.25 15.24 -9.09
CA TRP A 106 4.54 14.85 -10.32
C TRP A 106 4.32 16.05 -11.27
N PRO A 107 5.39 16.68 -11.80
CA PRO A 107 5.24 17.93 -12.54
C PRO A 107 4.67 17.74 -13.96
N MET A 108 4.72 16.54 -14.54
CA MET A 108 4.30 16.31 -15.93
C MET A 108 2.77 16.41 -16.11
N PRO A 109 1.93 15.72 -15.30
CA PRO A 109 0.48 15.95 -15.32
C PRO A 109 0.10 17.39 -15.01
N VAL A 110 0.80 18.01 -14.03
CA VAL A 110 0.51 19.39 -13.62
C VAL A 110 0.85 20.40 -14.72
N ALA A 111 1.93 20.19 -15.48
CA ALA A 111 2.25 21.00 -16.65
C ALA A 111 1.10 20.99 -17.67
N ILE A 112 0.51 19.81 -17.93
CA ILE A 112 -0.64 19.68 -18.82
C ILE A 112 -1.86 20.40 -18.21
N MET A 113 -2.23 20.11 -16.96
CA MET A 113 -3.39 20.75 -16.30
C MET A 113 -3.31 22.28 -16.25
N LYS A 114 -2.10 22.84 -16.12
CA LYS A 114 -1.88 24.30 -16.10
C LYS A 114 -1.67 24.91 -17.48
N ASP A 115 -1.70 24.12 -18.56
CA ASP A 115 -1.34 24.50 -19.93
C ASP A 115 0.02 25.24 -20.01
N ARG A 116 1.02 24.71 -19.29
CA ARG A 116 2.37 25.26 -19.25
C ARG A 116 3.36 24.36 -19.98
N ALA A 117 4.36 25.00 -20.59
CA ALA A 117 5.51 24.28 -21.12
C ALA A 117 6.23 23.51 -20.01
N SER A 118 6.72 22.33 -20.33
CA SER A 118 7.55 21.53 -19.43
C SER A 118 9.04 21.70 -19.78
N GLY A 119 9.88 20.80 -19.31
CA GLY A 119 11.29 20.74 -19.63
C GLY A 119 11.98 19.58 -18.96
N VAL A 120 13.30 19.52 -19.09
CA VAL A 120 14.15 18.69 -18.24
C VAL A 120 15.23 19.58 -17.65
N THR A 121 15.46 19.44 -16.35
CA THR A 121 16.54 20.14 -15.65
C THR A 121 17.43 19.15 -14.92
N ILE A 122 18.72 19.17 -15.25
CA ILE A 122 19.76 18.54 -14.43
C ILE A 122 20.24 19.57 -13.42
N HIS A 123 20.11 19.28 -12.14
CA HIS A 123 20.54 20.16 -11.05
C HIS A 123 21.29 19.40 -9.96
N LYS A 124 22.08 20.11 -9.15
CA LYS A 124 22.74 19.52 -7.98
C LYS A 124 21.70 19.08 -6.95
N LEU A 125 21.99 18.04 -6.18
CA LEU A 125 21.20 17.78 -4.97
C LEU A 125 21.38 18.91 -3.95
N ALA A 126 20.35 19.13 -3.14
CA ALA A 126 20.31 20.10 -2.06
C ALA A 126 19.58 19.52 -0.85
N GLU A 127 19.57 20.26 0.26
CA GLU A 127 18.86 19.85 1.49
C GLU A 127 17.35 19.70 1.28
N HIS A 128 16.80 20.44 0.32
CA HIS A 128 15.39 20.43 -0.06
C HIS A 128 15.21 19.97 -1.51
N PHE A 129 14.05 19.39 -1.78
CA PHE A 129 13.70 18.89 -3.12
C PHE A 129 13.73 20.01 -4.15
N ASP A 130 14.41 19.73 -5.26
CA ASP A 130 14.41 20.54 -6.50
C ASP A 130 14.94 21.97 -6.35
N GLU A 131 15.76 22.25 -5.32
CA GLU A 131 16.29 23.60 -5.04
C GLU A 131 17.76 23.81 -5.44
N GLY A 132 18.51 22.74 -5.70
CA GLY A 132 19.96 22.85 -5.94
C GLY A 132 20.32 23.53 -7.27
N ASP A 133 21.56 24.00 -7.38
CA ASP A 133 22.01 24.77 -8.56
C ASP A 133 21.75 24.03 -9.88
N ILE A 134 21.26 24.77 -10.89
CA ILE A 134 20.97 24.25 -12.22
C ILE A 134 22.27 24.03 -12.98
N ILE A 135 22.52 22.80 -13.41
CA ILE A 135 23.69 22.42 -14.21
C ILE A 135 23.42 22.65 -15.70
N ILE A 136 22.31 22.08 -16.20
CA ILE A 136 21.85 22.23 -17.58
C ILE A 136 20.34 21.99 -17.63
N ARG A 137 19.61 22.69 -18.51
CA ARG A 137 18.16 22.51 -18.69
C ARG A 137 17.73 22.78 -20.12
N GLU A 138 16.65 22.14 -20.55
CA GLU A 138 16.04 22.32 -21.86
C GLU A 138 14.52 22.44 -21.73
N LYS A 139 13.93 23.43 -22.41
CA LYS A 139 12.49 23.70 -22.36
C LYS A 139 11.78 22.88 -23.44
N ILE A 140 10.65 22.27 -23.07
CA ILE A 140 9.82 21.48 -23.96
C ILE A 140 8.46 22.19 -24.11
N PRO A 141 8.13 22.74 -25.29
CA PRO A 141 6.81 23.33 -25.51
C PRO A 141 5.72 22.26 -25.44
N LEU A 142 4.56 22.63 -24.90
CA LEU A 142 3.39 21.76 -24.82
C LEU A 142 2.57 21.91 -26.11
N ALA A 143 2.33 20.82 -26.83
CA ALA A 143 1.43 20.84 -27.98
C ALA A 143 -0.04 20.89 -27.52
N TYR A 144 -0.94 21.34 -28.40
CA TYR A 144 -2.37 21.46 -28.08
C TYR A 144 -3.00 20.11 -27.65
N ASN A 145 -2.64 19.03 -28.33
CA ASN A 145 -3.10 17.67 -28.05
C ASN A 145 -2.09 16.84 -27.23
N GLU A 146 -1.13 17.48 -26.56
CA GLU A 146 -0.16 16.78 -25.72
C GLU A 146 -0.88 16.05 -24.59
N ASN A 147 -0.50 14.79 -24.37
CA ASN A 147 -0.93 14.00 -23.22
C ASN A 147 0.29 13.52 -22.43
N LEU A 148 0.03 12.91 -21.28
CA LEU A 148 1.08 12.46 -20.36
C LEU A 148 2.07 11.49 -21.03
N VAL A 149 1.58 10.57 -21.87
CA VAL A 149 2.41 9.58 -22.58
C VAL A 149 3.35 10.29 -23.58
N THR A 150 2.82 11.16 -24.44
CA THR A 150 3.65 11.85 -25.45
C THR A 150 4.63 12.83 -24.80
N LEU A 151 4.23 13.48 -23.70
CA LEU A 151 5.11 14.36 -22.93
C LEU A 151 6.23 13.56 -22.26
N THR A 152 5.91 12.39 -21.69
CA THR A 152 6.88 11.49 -21.05
C THR A 152 7.94 11.03 -22.05
N GLU A 153 7.57 10.68 -23.29
CA GLU A 153 8.54 10.32 -24.32
C GLU A 153 9.50 11.47 -24.68
N LYS A 154 8.99 12.71 -24.78
CA LYS A 154 9.81 13.90 -25.04
C LYS A 154 10.77 14.16 -23.88
N ILE A 155 10.29 14.01 -22.65
CA ILE A 155 11.08 14.16 -21.43
C ILE A 155 12.17 13.10 -21.36
N ARG A 156 11.87 11.82 -21.60
CA ARG A 156 12.87 10.73 -21.64
C ARG A 156 13.98 11.02 -22.65
N LYS A 157 13.63 11.37 -23.89
CA LYS A 157 14.60 11.72 -24.95
C LYS A 157 15.47 12.92 -24.55
N THR A 158 14.87 13.94 -23.95
CA THR A 158 15.58 15.15 -23.51
C THR A 158 16.49 14.87 -22.31
N ALA A 159 16.04 14.06 -21.35
CA ALA A 159 16.83 13.63 -20.20
C ALA A 159 18.08 12.89 -20.61
N VAL A 160 17.95 11.91 -21.53
CA VAL A 160 19.08 11.20 -22.12
C VAL A 160 20.05 12.15 -22.79
N LYS A 161 19.57 13.07 -23.63
CA LYS A 161 20.39 14.07 -24.33
C LYS A 161 21.17 14.96 -23.35
N LEU A 162 20.51 15.48 -22.32
CA LEU A 162 21.14 16.37 -21.34
C LEU A 162 22.16 15.62 -20.47
N LEU A 163 21.87 14.38 -20.09
CA LEU A 163 22.80 13.55 -19.34
C LEU A 163 24.03 13.18 -20.17
N ASP A 164 23.84 12.83 -21.45
CA ASP A 164 24.94 12.57 -22.41
C ASP A 164 25.86 13.79 -22.51
N THR A 165 25.28 14.99 -22.68
CA THR A 165 26.00 16.27 -22.71
C THR A 165 26.73 16.54 -21.39
N PHE A 166 26.11 16.23 -20.25
CA PHE A 166 26.75 16.40 -18.95
C PHE A 166 27.99 15.50 -18.81
N LEU A 167 27.87 14.23 -19.22
CA LEU A 167 28.92 13.22 -19.09
C LEU A 167 30.12 13.47 -20.02
N GLU A 168 29.95 14.20 -21.12
CA GLU A 168 31.08 14.66 -21.95
C GLU A 168 32.03 15.63 -21.22
N SER A 169 31.53 16.39 -20.25
CA SER A 169 32.35 17.37 -19.51
C SER A 169 31.82 17.65 -18.08
N PRO A 170 31.79 16.64 -17.18
CA PRO A 170 31.10 16.74 -15.89
C PRO A 170 31.65 17.87 -15.01
N GLY A 171 32.98 17.97 -14.88
CA GLY A 171 33.61 18.99 -14.05
C GLY A 171 33.36 20.41 -14.53
N ARG A 172 33.34 20.63 -15.84
CA ARG A 172 33.08 21.96 -16.42
C ARG A 172 31.64 22.39 -16.14
N LEU A 173 30.66 21.53 -16.42
CA LEU A 173 29.25 21.88 -16.24
C LEU A 173 28.88 21.99 -14.75
N TRP A 174 29.41 21.10 -13.91
CA TRP A 174 29.22 21.17 -12.46
C TRP A 174 29.70 22.50 -11.85
N ASN A 175 30.89 22.95 -12.24
CA ASN A 175 31.50 24.18 -11.72
C ASN A 175 30.83 25.46 -12.25
N ASN A 176 30.10 25.38 -13.37
CA ASN A 176 29.36 26.51 -13.95
C ASN A 176 27.86 26.46 -13.64
N ALA A 177 27.43 25.61 -12.69
CA ALA A 177 26.03 25.54 -12.30
C ALA A 177 25.55 26.87 -11.74
N ILE A 178 24.30 27.22 -12.06
CA ILE A 178 23.70 28.51 -11.74
C ILE A 178 22.74 28.33 -10.57
N LYS A 179 22.89 29.16 -9.54
CA LYS A 179 21.98 29.16 -8.39
C LYS A 179 20.55 29.41 -8.83
N GLN A 180 19.62 28.59 -8.35
CA GLN A 180 18.20 28.79 -8.61
C GLN A 180 17.70 30.10 -7.99
N GLY A 181 16.76 30.75 -8.68
CA GLY A 181 15.97 31.85 -8.12
C GLY A 181 14.81 31.35 -7.26
N ARG A 182 13.83 32.22 -7.01
CA ARG A 182 12.56 31.82 -6.41
C ARG A 182 11.84 30.82 -7.32
N GLY A 183 11.49 29.65 -6.79
CA GLY A 183 10.77 28.61 -7.53
C GLY A 183 9.28 28.55 -7.23
N GLU A 184 8.58 27.78 -8.07
CA GLU A 184 7.17 27.43 -7.94
C GLU A 184 7.06 25.92 -7.66
N TYR A 185 6.45 25.57 -6.53
CA TYR A 185 6.10 24.19 -6.20
C TYR A 185 4.74 23.85 -6.77
N TRP A 186 4.66 22.69 -7.40
CA TRP A 186 3.44 22.07 -7.88
C TRP A 186 3.13 20.88 -6.97
N ASP A 187 1.96 20.94 -6.35
CA ASP A 187 1.48 19.86 -5.51
C ASP A 187 1.30 18.58 -6.33
N GLU A 188 1.52 17.45 -5.68
CA GLU A 188 1.25 16.14 -6.26
C GLU A 188 -0.25 16.03 -6.57
N PRO A 189 -0.64 15.67 -7.81
CA PRO A 189 -2.03 15.47 -8.15
C PRO A 189 -2.68 14.38 -7.29
N THR A 190 -3.94 14.57 -6.97
CA THR A 190 -4.77 13.64 -6.21
C THR A 190 -5.87 13.07 -7.09
N ASP A 191 -6.60 12.07 -6.58
CA ASP A 191 -7.80 11.56 -7.25
C ASP A 191 -8.85 12.63 -7.55
N ASN A 192 -8.91 13.70 -6.75
CA ASN A 192 -9.83 14.81 -7.00
C ASN A 192 -9.46 15.57 -8.28
N ASP A 193 -8.19 15.62 -8.67
CA ASP A 193 -7.73 16.33 -9.87
C ASP A 193 -8.15 15.60 -11.17
N ARG A 194 -8.46 14.30 -11.06
CA ARG A 194 -8.99 13.48 -12.16
C ARG A 194 -10.48 13.12 -12.03
N LEU A 195 -11.17 13.71 -11.05
CA LEU A 195 -12.61 13.52 -10.85
C LEU A 195 -13.40 14.42 -11.80
N ILE A 196 -14.35 13.81 -12.50
CA ILE A 196 -15.31 14.48 -13.39
C ILE A 196 -16.74 14.31 -12.89
N SER A 197 -17.59 15.22 -13.34
CA SER A 197 -19.01 15.32 -13.01
C SER A 197 -19.82 15.70 -14.25
N GLU A 198 -21.14 15.63 -14.11
CA GLU A 198 -22.09 16.09 -15.14
C GLU A 198 -22.01 17.59 -15.45
N THR A 199 -21.34 18.37 -14.58
CA THR A 199 -21.18 19.82 -14.77
C THR A 199 -19.93 20.20 -15.57
N ASP A 200 -19.08 19.23 -15.90
CA ASP A 200 -17.85 19.48 -16.66
C ASP A 200 -18.12 19.50 -18.17
N SER A 201 -17.46 20.40 -18.89
CA SER A 201 -17.47 20.44 -20.37
C SER A 201 -16.58 19.35 -20.98
N ILE A 202 -16.84 18.95 -22.22
CA ILE A 202 -15.99 18.05 -23.02
C ILE A 202 -14.53 18.52 -23.02
N ASP A 203 -14.28 19.82 -23.22
CA ASP A 203 -12.91 20.35 -23.28
C ASP A 203 -12.16 20.13 -21.96
N ARG A 204 -12.83 20.38 -20.84
CA ARG A 204 -12.30 20.09 -19.50
C ARG A 204 -12.05 18.60 -19.30
N VAL A 205 -12.99 17.73 -19.66
CA VAL A 205 -12.81 16.28 -19.51
C VAL A 205 -11.66 15.79 -20.38
N SER A 206 -11.57 16.25 -21.63
CA SER A 206 -10.45 15.98 -22.55
C SER A 206 -9.12 16.45 -21.97
N HIS A 207 -9.08 17.61 -21.32
CA HIS A 207 -7.89 18.14 -20.67
C HIS A 207 -7.40 17.26 -19.53
N ILE A 208 -8.30 16.80 -18.66
CA ILE A 208 -7.98 15.85 -17.58
C ILE A 208 -7.51 14.53 -18.17
N MET A 209 -8.22 13.97 -19.16
CA MET A 209 -7.83 12.73 -19.83
C MET A 209 -6.42 12.81 -20.42
N ARG A 210 -6.03 13.97 -20.98
CA ARG A 210 -4.66 14.19 -21.45
C ARG A 210 -3.66 14.25 -20.31
N ALA A 211 -3.98 14.96 -19.23
CA ALA A 211 -3.10 15.11 -18.07
C ALA A 211 -2.85 13.78 -17.32
N PHE A 212 -3.84 12.89 -17.29
CA PHE A 212 -3.81 11.60 -16.59
C PHE A 212 -3.87 10.40 -17.54
N CYS A 213 -3.45 10.58 -18.79
CA CYS A 213 -3.44 9.50 -19.78
C CYS A 213 -2.62 8.31 -19.26
N GLY A 214 -3.24 7.12 -19.19
CA GLY A 214 -2.68 5.92 -18.59
C GLY A 214 -3.14 5.61 -17.16
N TYR A 215 -3.73 6.60 -16.45
CA TYR A 215 -4.24 6.44 -15.08
C TYR A 215 -5.77 6.47 -14.99
N GLY A 216 -6.45 6.77 -16.11
CA GLY A 216 -7.90 6.90 -16.20
C GLY A 216 -8.44 8.15 -15.48
N ILE A 217 -9.73 8.38 -15.62
CA ILE A 217 -10.48 9.44 -14.91
C ILE A 217 -11.50 8.82 -13.96
N LEU A 218 -11.93 9.59 -12.97
CA LEU A 218 -12.92 9.14 -11.99
C LEU A 218 -14.27 9.81 -12.23
N CYS A 219 -15.36 9.08 -12.04
CA CYS A 219 -16.70 9.64 -12.07
C CYS A 219 -17.61 8.93 -11.07
N LYS A 220 -18.54 9.67 -10.45
CA LYS A 220 -19.56 9.08 -9.58
C LYS A 220 -20.82 8.75 -10.37
N VAL A 221 -21.15 7.46 -10.47
CA VAL A 221 -22.34 6.95 -11.16
C VAL A 221 -23.14 6.09 -10.19
N HIS A 222 -24.42 6.42 -9.99
CA HIS A 222 -25.31 5.67 -9.10
C HIS A 222 -24.77 5.47 -7.67
N ASP A 223 -24.06 6.44 -7.11
CA ASP A 223 -23.36 6.36 -5.80
C ASP A 223 -22.06 5.56 -5.75
N VAL A 224 -21.64 4.98 -6.87
CA VAL A 224 -20.35 4.29 -7.01
C VAL A 224 -19.36 5.22 -7.71
N THR A 225 -18.17 5.38 -7.13
CA THR A 225 -17.06 5.98 -7.88
C THR A 225 -16.49 4.92 -8.80
N ILE A 226 -16.50 5.19 -10.10
CA ILE A 226 -15.90 4.32 -11.12
C ILE A 226 -14.63 4.98 -11.66
N GLN A 227 -13.66 4.15 -12.01
CA GLN A 227 -12.52 4.52 -12.84
C GLN A 227 -12.82 4.17 -14.28
N ILE A 228 -12.57 5.11 -15.18
CA ILE A 228 -12.76 4.98 -16.62
C ILE A 228 -11.37 5.05 -17.27
N ASP A 229 -10.93 3.93 -17.82
CA ASP A 229 -9.61 3.78 -18.44
C ASP A 229 -9.66 4.11 -19.93
N GLU A 230 -10.77 3.79 -20.61
CA GLU A 230 -10.99 4.04 -22.04
C GLU A 230 -12.40 4.60 -22.27
N CYS A 231 -12.50 5.70 -23.03
CA CYS A 231 -13.77 6.33 -23.35
C CYS A 231 -13.71 7.19 -24.61
N ARG A 232 -14.89 7.56 -25.12
CA ARG A 232 -15.07 8.52 -26.21
C ARG A 232 -15.95 9.69 -25.77
N LEU A 233 -15.62 10.88 -26.26
CA LEU A 233 -16.38 12.11 -26.04
C LEU A 233 -17.17 12.45 -27.29
N TYR A 234 -18.45 12.76 -27.11
CA TYR A 234 -19.39 13.12 -28.17
C TYR A 234 -20.00 14.49 -27.85
N ALA A 235 -20.02 15.39 -28.84
CA ALA A 235 -20.73 16.66 -28.71
C ALA A 235 -22.24 16.42 -28.55
N SER A 236 -22.98 17.36 -27.94
CA SER A 236 -24.44 17.24 -27.76
C SER A 236 -25.23 17.01 -29.07
N SER A 237 -24.64 17.31 -30.22
CA SER A 237 -25.20 17.04 -31.55
C SER A 237 -25.05 15.60 -32.02
N GLU A 238 -24.33 14.75 -31.28
CA GLU A 238 -23.98 13.38 -31.64
C GLU A 238 -24.51 12.41 -30.58
N GLU A 239 -25.13 11.30 -31.02
CA GLU A 239 -25.55 10.23 -30.11
C GLU A 239 -24.56 9.06 -30.15
N PRO A 240 -24.00 8.64 -29.01
CA PRO A 240 -23.16 7.46 -28.95
C PRO A 240 -23.97 6.22 -29.35
N GLN A 241 -23.52 5.54 -30.40
CA GLN A 241 -24.09 4.28 -30.89
C GLN A 241 -23.42 3.12 -30.14
N GLY A 242 -24.16 2.46 -29.24
CA GLY A 242 -23.67 1.33 -28.44
C GLY A 242 -24.30 1.25 -27.04
N ASN A 243 -23.96 0.17 -26.34
CA ASN A 243 -24.46 -0.18 -25.00
C ASN A 243 -23.46 0.19 -23.88
N GLU A 244 -22.46 1.02 -24.19
CA GLU A 244 -21.51 1.54 -23.20
C GLU A 244 -22.22 2.34 -22.10
N LEU A 245 -21.56 2.47 -20.96
CA LEU A 245 -22.04 3.36 -19.90
C LEU A 245 -21.92 4.83 -20.36
N LYS A 246 -23.07 5.50 -20.50
CA LYS A 246 -23.15 6.89 -20.98
C LYS A 246 -23.26 7.85 -19.80
N ILE A 247 -22.34 8.80 -19.73
CA ILE A 247 -22.28 9.84 -18.70
C ILE A 247 -22.53 11.18 -19.38
N ARG A 248 -23.62 11.85 -19.00
CA ARG A 248 -23.93 13.19 -19.52
C ARG A 248 -22.96 14.21 -18.91
N LEU A 249 -22.47 15.09 -19.76
CA LEU A 249 -21.61 16.23 -19.44
C LEU A 249 -22.37 17.54 -19.75
N LEU A 250 -21.75 18.69 -19.46
CA LEU A 250 -22.37 20.01 -19.64
C LEU A 250 -22.78 20.27 -21.10
N ASP A 251 -21.91 19.90 -22.06
CA ASP A 251 -22.04 20.16 -23.48
C ASP A 251 -21.90 18.90 -24.37
N GLY A 252 -21.98 17.71 -23.77
CA GLY A 252 -22.16 16.46 -24.51
C GLY A 252 -22.18 15.21 -23.66
N VAL A 253 -21.60 14.12 -24.17
CA VAL A 253 -21.69 12.79 -23.56
C VAL A 253 -20.33 12.09 -23.60
N LEU A 254 -19.96 11.47 -22.49
CA LEU A 254 -18.88 10.50 -22.41
C LEU A 254 -19.45 9.09 -22.50
N ALA A 255 -18.95 8.28 -23.44
CA ALA A 255 -19.23 6.85 -23.51
C ALA A 255 -18.02 6.06 -22.96
N ALA A 256 -18.19 5.40 -21.82
CA ALA A 256 -17.14 4.65 -21.15
C ALA A 256 -17.04 3.23 -21.71
N GLU A 257 -15.95 2.94 -22.41
CA GLU A 257 -15.70 1.66 -23.08
C GLU A 257 -15.06 0.64 -22.13
N LYS A 258 -14.15 1.11 -21.29
CA LYS A 258 -13.49 0.29 -20.25
C LYS A 258 -13.53 1.04 -18.93
N TRP A 259 -14.23 0.47 -17.97
CA TRP A 259 -14.39 1.05 -16.65
C TRP A 259 -14.60 -0.04 -15.59
N GLN A 260 -14.38 0.33 -14.34
CA GLN A 260 -14.55 -0.54 -13.18
C GLN A 260 -14.83 0.28 -11.91
N PRO A 261 -15.45 -0.28 -10.86
CA PRO A 261 -15.46 0.35 -9.54
C PRO A 261 -14.06 0.75 -9.10
N TYR A 262 -13.91 1.96 -8.58
CA TYR A 262 -12.61 2.49 -8.21
C TYR A 262 -12.16 1.97 -6.84
N PHE A 263 -10.96 1.38 -6.81
CA PHE A 263 -10.26 0.98 -5.59
C PHE A 263 -8.76 1.23 -5.78
N ARG A 264 -8.09 1.74 -4.74
CA ARG A 264 -6.65 2.04 -4.75
C ARG A 264 -5.87 1.20 -3.74
N GLU A 265 -4.55 1.25 -3.78
CA GLU A 265 -3.73 0.58 -2.77
C GLU A 265 -3.97 1.12 -1.35
N ILE A 266 -3.83 0.22 -0.36
CA ILE A 266 -3.81 0.57 1.06
C ILE A 266 -2.42 1.07 1.44
N THR A 267 -2.37 2.27 2.00
CA THR A 267 -1.13 2.94 2.41
C THR A 267 -1.12 3.22 3.91
N LEU A 268 0.05 3.50 4.49
CA LEU A 268 0.14 3.91 5.90
C LEU A 268 -0.62 5.21 6.21
N ALA A 269 -0.84 6.05 5.20
CA ALA A 269 -1.58 7.31 5.36
C ALA A 269 -3.08 7.07 5.61
N ASP A 270 -3.60 5.88 5.28
CA ASP A 270 -5.01 5.53 5.46
C ASP A 270 -5.36 5.19 6.91
N ARG A 271 -4.34 4.92 7.75
CA ARG A 271 -4.56 4.47 9.14
C ARG A 271 -5.50 5.38 9.94
N PRO A 272 -5.30 6.72 9.98
CA PRO A 272 -6.13 7.57 10.84
C PRO A 272 -7.62 7.51 10.48
N VAL A 273 -7.94 7.57 9.17
CA VAL A 273 -9.33 7.58 8.69
C VAL A 273 -10.01 6.21 8.84
N LEU A 274 -9.30 5.11 8.57
CA LEU A 274 -9.84 3.76 8.73
C LEU A 274 -10.11 3.45 10.21
N GLU A 275 -9.17 3.77 11.10
CA GLU A 275 -9.35 3.57 12.54
C GLU A 275 -10.49 4.44 13.10
N GLU A 276 -10.61 5.70 12.66
CA GLU A 276 -11.72 6.58 13.05
C GLU A 276 -13.09 5.97 12.69
N ILE A 277 -13.27 5.54 11.43
CA ILE A 277 -14.52 4.91 10.97
C ILE A 277 -14.79 3.62 11.76
N ARG A 278 -13.77 2.79 11.94
CA ARG A 278 -13.89 1.48 12.60
C ARG A 278 -14.17 1.60 14.11
N HIS A 279 -13.63 2.60 14.79
CA HIS A 279 -13.96 2.88 16.19
C HIS A 279 -15.38 3.43 16.35
N LYS A 280 -15.86 4.19 15.37
CA LYS A 280 -17.23 4.72 15.34
C LYS A 280 -18.28 3.66 14.98
N TYR A 281 -17.91 2.71 14.14
CA TYR A 281 -18.75 1.62 13.64
C TYR A 281 -18.05 0.26 13.82
N PRO A 282 -17.91 -0.23 15.07
CA PRO A 282 -17.15 -1.44 15.33
C PRO A 282 -17.85 -2.68 14.78
N SER A 283 -17.09 -3.54 14.09
CA SER A 283 -17.49 -4.90 13.76
C SER A 283 -17.08 -5.87 14.87
N GLU A 284 -17.85 -6.94 15.05
CA GLU A 284 -17.50 -8.04 15.94
C GLU A 284 -16.33 -8.90 15.41
N LEU A 285 -16.06 -8.84 14.10
CA LEU A 285 -15.04 -9.63 13.40
C LEU A 285 -13.70 -8.88 13.27
N SER A 286 -12.62 -9.66 13.23
CA SER A 286 -11.23 -9.21 13.35
C SER A 286 -10.62 -8.65 12.05
N ASP A 287 -11.28 -8.87 10.91
CA ASP A 287 -10.77 -8.62 9.55
C ASP A 287 -10.56 -7.15 9.17
N PHE A 288 -10.94 -6.21 10.05
CA PHE A 288 -11.04 -4.79 9.71
C PHE A 288 -10.02 -3.89 10.39
N THR A 289 -9.20 -4.41 11.31
CA THR A 289 -8.14 -3.56 11.90
C THR A 289 -7.16 -3.12 10.82
N PHE A 290 -6.69 -1.86 10.89
CA PHE A 290 -5.78 -1.35 9.87
C PHE A 290 -4.50 -2.19 9.80
N SER A 291 -4.03 -2.71 10.94
CA SER A 291 -2.89 -3.62 11.00
C SER A 291 -3.08 -4.87 10.16
N LEU A 292 -4.25 -5.52 10.23
CA LEU A 292 -4.53 -6.72 9.45
C LEU A 292 -4.63 -6.36 7.97
N LEU A 293 -5.48 -5.41 7.62
CA LEU A 293 -5.66 -4.96 6.23
C LEU A 293 -4.34 -4.57 5.59
N PHE A 294 -3.50 -3.81 6.29
CA PHE A 294 -2.19 -3.42 5.77
C PHE A 294 -1.28 -4.64 5.59
N CYS A 295 -1.12 -5.50 6.60
CA CYS A 295 -0.19 -6.64 6.51
C CYS A 295 -0.57 -7.61 5.39
N TRP A 296 -1.87 -7.85 5.18
CA TRP A 296 -2.37 -8.79 4.19
C TRP A 296 -2.55 -8.20 2.79
N ARG A 297 -2.48 -6.87 2.62
CA ARG A 297 -2.80 -6.18 1.35
C ARG A 297 -2.09 -6.74 0.12
N ARG A 298 -0.81 -7.09 0.25
CA ARG A 298 -0.01 -7.60 -0.87
C ARG A 298 -0.30 -9.07 -1.16
N LEU A 299 -0.49 -9.86 -0.10
CA LEU A 299 -0.73 -11.30 -0.22
C LEU A 299 -2.12 -11.61 -0.78
N MET A 300 -3.12 -10.79 -0.42
CA MET A 300 -4.51 -10.96 -0.84
C MET A 300 -4.95 -9.96 -1.92
N ASN A 301 -4.02 -9.17 -2.46
CA ASN A 301 -4.29 -8.08 -3.42
C ASN A 301 -5.42 -7.14 -2.94
N LEU A 302 -5.38 -6.74 -1.67
CA LEU A 302 -6.42 -5.89 -1.08
C LEU A 302 -6.30 -4.46 -1.62
N ARG A 303 -7.41 -3.96 -2.14
CA ARG A 303 -7.61 -2.58 -2.58
C ARG A 303 -8.72 -1.93 -1.79
N LEU A 304 -8.67 -0.61 -1.63
CA LEU A 304 -9.50 0.16 -0.72
C LEU A 304 -10.29 1.23 -1.47
N PHE A 305 -11.55 1.37 -1.09
CA PHE A 305 -12.38 2.53 -1.39
C PHE A 305 -12.85 3.16 -0.07
N ILE A 306 -12.67 4.47 0.07
CA ILE A 306 -13.18 5.24 1.21
C ILE A 306 -14.31 6.13 0.67
N GLY A 307 -15.52 5.89 1.16
CA GLY A 307 -16.68 6.73 0.89
C GLY A 307 -16.92 7.73 2.01
N ASN A 308 -18.11 8.32 2.02
CA ASN A 308 -18.52 9.23 3.08
C ASN A 308 -18.82 8.44 4.36
N ASP A 309 -17.94 8.47 5.37
CA ASP A 309 -18.12 7.80 6.67
C ASP A 309 -18.24 6.26 6.60
N PHE A 310 -17.66 5.66 5.55
CA PHE A 310 -17.47 4.22 5.42
C PHE A 310 -16.26 3.89 4.54
N PHE A 311 -15.77 2.66 4.64
CA PHE A 311 -14.84 2.09 3.67
C PHE A 311 -15.25 0.66 3.28
N ILE A 312 -14.76 0.22 2.13
CA ILE A 312 -14.90 -1.16 1.64
C ILE A 312 -13.57 -1.61 1.05
N VAL A 313 -13.23 -2.88 1.30
CA VAL A 313 -12.00 -3.52 0.81
C VAL A 313 -12.37 -4.54 -0.25
N LYS A 314 -11.65 -4.53 -1.37
CA LYS A 314 -11.76 -5.51 -2.46
C LYS A 314 -10.52 -6.38 -2.45
N GLY A 315 -10.70 -7.70 -2.34
CA GLY A 315 -9.66 -8.69 -2.62
C GLY A 315 -9.71 -9.15 -4.08
N GLU A 316 -9.04 -10.25 -4.40
CA GLU A 316 -8.99 -10.80 -5.76
C GLU A 316 -10.37 -11.23 -6.29
N ASP A 317 -11.09 -12.05 -5.53
CA ASP A 317 -12.37 -12.66 -5.94
C ASP A 317 -13.59 -12.18 -5.13
N ASN A 318 -13.38 -11.39 -4.09
CA ASN A 318 -14.42 -10.99 -3.14
C ASN A 318 -14.18 -9.59 -2.59
N TYR A 319 -15.16 -9.10 -1.86
CA TYR A 319 -15.07 -7.90 -1.05
C TYR A 319 -15.13 -8.28 0.42
N PHE A 320 -14.46 -7.53 1.28
CA PHE A 320 -14.79 -7.56 2.70
C PHE A 320 -16.03 -6.70 2.88
N CYS A 321 -16.88 -7.02 3.85
CA CYS A 321 -18.07 -6.22 4.08
C CYS A 321 -17.69 -4.75 4.40
N PRO A 322 -18.41 -3.76 3.88
CA PRO A 322 -18.21 -2.36 4.25
C PRO A 322 -18.25 -2.13 5.76
N VAL A 323 -17.35 -1.30 6.26
CA VAL A 323 -17.34 -0.81 7.64
C VAL A 323 -17.67 0.67 7.62
N GLY A 324 -18.69 1.07 8.36
CA GLY A 324 -19.07 2.48 8.48
C GLY A 324 -20.57 2.68 8.67
N LYS A 325 -21.03 3.89 8.35
CA LYS A 325 -22.43 4.26 8.44
C LYS A 325 -23.29 3.48 7.44
N SER A 326 -24.32 2.79 7.95
CA SER A 326 -25.20 1.92 7.16
C SER A 326 -25.77 2.56 5.91
N ASP A 327 -26.38 3.75 6.05
CA ASP A 327 -27.03 4.42 4.92
C ASP A 327 -26.07 4.72 3.76
N GLU A 328 -24.79 4.92 4.06
CA GLU A 328 -23.77 5.28 3.07
C GLU A 328 -23.32 4.04 2.29
N TYR A 329 -22.95 2.96 2.98
CA TYR A 329 -22.55 1.74 2.28
C TYR A 329 -23.73 1.03 1.61
N ILE A 330 -24.96 1.14 2.14
CA ILE A 330 -26.16 0.61 1.48
C ILE A 330 -26.36 1.31 0.13
N ARG A 331 -26.26 2.64 0.07
CA ARG A 331 -26.37 3.38 -1.20
C ARG A 331 -25.31 2.95 -2.20
N TYR A 332 -24.08 2.73 -1.73
CA TYR A 332 -22.99 2.22 -2.56
C TYR A 332 -23.30 0.83 -3.14
N LEU A 333 -23.75 -0.12 -2.31
CA LEU A 333 -24.12 -1.47 -2.75
C LEU A 333 -25.31 -1.46 -3.71
N GLN A 334 -26.35 -0.65 -3.44
CA GLN A 334 -27.44 -0.43 -4.39
C GLN A 334 -26.94 0.15 -5.71
N GLY A 335 -25.92 1.01 -5.66
CA GLY A 335 -25.22 1.53 -6.83
C GLY A 335 -24.55 0.44 -7.67
N LEU A 336 -23.82 -0.47 -7.02
CA LEU A 336 -23.24 -1.64 -7.69
C LEU A 336 -24.34 -2.49 -8.34
N MET A 337 -25.45 -2.74 -7.63
CA MET A 337 -26.59 -3.50 -8.17
C MET A 337 -27.22 -2.80 -9.39
N ARG A 338 -27.37 -1.47 -9.38
CA ARG A 338 -27.88 -0.69 -10.51
C ARG A 338 -26.94 -0.69 -11.71
N LEU A 339 -25.64 -0.76 -11.45
CA LEU A 339 -24.61 -0.97 -12.47
C LEU A 339 -24.51 -2.44 -12.91
N ASN A 340 -25.36 -3.32 -12.37
CA ASN A 340 -25.38 -4.76 -12.62
C ASN A 340 -24.06 -5.47 -12.25
N ILE A 341 -23.35 -4.95 -11.25
CA ILE A 341 -22.08 -5.50 -10.77
C ILE A 341 -22.38 -6.49 -9.64
N GLY A 342 -22.06 -7.76 -9.88
CA GLY A 342 -22.11 -8.79 -8.85
C GLY A 342 -21.06 -8.57 -7.75
N PHE A 343 -21.38 -8.97 -6.53
CA PHE A 343 -20.46 -8.93 -5.41
C PHE A 343 -20.65 -10.11 -4.46
N THR A 344 -19.55 -10.53 -3.84
CA THR A 344 -19.52 -11.48 -2.74
C THR A 344 -18.83 -10.79 -1.58
N LEU A 345 -19.58 -10.44 -0.55
CA LEU A 345 -19.09 -9.83 0.68
C LEU A 345 -18.77 -10.94 1.68
N ARG A 346 -17.52 -11.02 2.12
CA ARG A 346 -17.07 -11.88 3.23
C ARG A 346 -16.96 -11.08 4.52
N PHE A 347 -16.80 -11.80 5.63
CA PHE A 347 -16.62 -11.20 6.96
C PHE A 347 -17.82 -10.35 7.39
N CYS A 348 -19.04 -10.76 6.99
CA CYS A 348 -20.25 -10.11 7.44
C CYS A 348 -20.62 -10.64 8.83
N ASP A 349 -20.69 -9.80 9.85
CA ASP A 349 -21.22 -10.19 11.16
C ASP A 349 -22.76 -10.23 11.17
N THR A 350 -23.36 -10.74 12.25
CA THR A 350 -24.83 -10.87 12.38
C THR A 350 -25.56 -9.53 12.29
N GLN A 351 -24.96 -8.44 12.79
CA GLN A 351 -25.60 -7.13 12.74
C GLN A 351 -25.58 -6.57 11.31
N TYR A 352 -24.48 -6.79 10.60
CA TYR A 352 -24.35 -6.42 9.20
C TYR A 352 -25.36 -7.17 8.31
N THR A 353 -25.45 -8.50 8.43
CA THR A 353 -26.38 -9.30 7.62
C THR A 353 -27.82 -8.86 7.80
N LYS A 354 -28.26 -8.66 9.05
CA LYS A 354 -29.60 -8.14 9.35
C LYS A 354 -29.85 -6.78 8.67
N THR A 355 -28.88 -5.87 8.76
CA THR A 355 -28.98 -4.53 8.16
C THR A 355 -29.11 -4.61 6.63
N ILE A 356 -28.36 -5.52 6.00
CA ILE A 356 -28.41 -5.70 4.55
C ILE A 356 -29.72 -6.36 4.09
N GLU A 357 -30.21 -7.37 4.79
CA GLU A 357 -31.50 -8.03 4.47
C GLU A 357 -32.69 -7.06 4.54
N GLU A 358 -32.63 -6.06 5.43
CA GLU A 358 -33.68 -5.04 5.55
C GLU A 358 -33.73 -4.08 4.34
N HIS A 359 -32.62 -3.88 3.63
CA HIS A 359 -32.48 -2.82 2.62
C HIS A 359 -32.23 -3.31 1.20
N LEU A 360 -31.72 -4.53 1.04
CA LEU A 360 -31.37 -5.15 -0.23
C LEU A 360 -32.18 -6.45 -0.43
N HIS A 361 -32.40 -6.82 -1.68
CA HIS A 361 -33.13 -8.03 -2.07
C HIS A 361 -32.31 -8.86 -3.07
N ASN A 362 -32.70 -10.12 -3.28
CA ASN A 362 -32.01 -11.08 -4.15
C ASN A 362 -30.58 -11.39 -3.70
N LEU A 363 -30.40 -11.60 -2.39
CA LEU A 363 -29.13 -11.96 -1.79
C LEU A 363 -29.14 -13.44 -1.36
N GLU A 364 -28.00 -14.09 -1.53
CA GLU A 364 -27.69 -15.39 -0.94
C GLU A 364 -26.80 -15.13 0.30
N ILE A 365 -27.23 -15.61 1.48
CA ILE A 365 -26.51 -15.43 2.74
C ILE A 365 -26.20 -16.79 3.34
N GLU A 366 -24.93 -17.06 3.58
CA GLU A 366 -24.44 -18.35 4.07
C GLU A 366 -23.49 -18.14 5.23
N LEU A 367 -23.60 -18.97 6.28
CA LEU A 367 -22.61 -19.00 7.36
C LEU A 367 -21.31 -19.58 6.80
N GLN A 368 -20.20 -18.88 7.00
CA GLN A 368 -18.89 -19.35 6.61
C GLN A 368 -18.10 -19.76 7.85
N GLU A 369 -18.15 -21.06 8.16
CA GLU A 369 -17.54 -21.62 9.38
C GLU A 369 -16.02 -21.36 9.46
N ASP A 370 -15.34 -21.40 8.32
CA ASP A 370 -13.89 -21.22 8.21
C ASP A 370 -13.45 -19.78 8.56
N ASP A 371 -14.37 -18.81 8.46
CA ASP A 371 -14.14 -17.38 8.72
C ASP A 371 -14.68 -16.94 10.09
N CYS A 372 -15.17 -17.87 10.91
CA CYS A 372 -15.69 -17.53 12.23
C CYS A 372 -14.55 -17.25 13.21
N ASP A 373 -14.63 -16.11 13.89
CA ASP A 373 -13.65 -15.70 14.90
C ASP A 373 -13.84 -16.45 16.23
N TYR A 374 -12.75 -16.59 16.98
CA TYR A 374 -12.73 -17.18 18.32
C TYR A 374 -12.40 -16.13 19.38
N MET A 375 -13.38 -15.77 20.19
CA MET A 375 -13.26 -14.77 21.26
C MET A 375 -13.09 -15.41 22.64
N MET A 376 -12.08 -14.98 23.39
CA MET A 376 -11.77 -15.45 24.74
C MET A 376 -11.76 -14.31 25.75
N GLU A 377 -12.32 -14.53 26.94
CA GLU A 377 -12.08 -13.65 28.09
C GLU A 377 -10.63 -13.78 28.57
N ASN A 378 -9.95 -12.66 28.76
CA ASN A 378 -8.54 -12.65 29.16
C ASN A 378 -8.33 -13.25 30.54
N GLN A 379 -9.29 -13.11 31.46
CA GLN A 379 -9.25 -13.78 32.76
C GLN A 379 -9.27 -15.32 32.61
N ILE A 380 -10.08 -15.85 31.69
CA ILE A 380 -10.11 -17.29 31.39
C ILE A 380 -8.80 -17.72 30.73
N LEU A 381 -8.26 -16.94 29.79
CA LEU A 381 -6.98 -17.25 29.13
C LEU A 381 -5.79 -17.21 30.10
N GLU A 382 -5.82 -16.32 31.08
CA GLU A 382 -4.78 -16.17 32.11
C GLU A 382 -4.79 -17.31 33.13
N ASN A 383 -5.96 -17.68 33.63
CA ASN A 383 -6.07 -18.65 34.73
C ASN A 383 -6.46 -20.07 34.28
N LEU A 384 -6.97 -20.22 33.05
CA LEU A 384 -7.53 -21.45 32.49
C LEU A 384 -8.53 -22.11 33.46
N GLU A 385 -9.38 -21.27 34.05
CA GLU A 385 -10.41 -21.66 35.01
C GLU A 385 -11.49 -22.55 34.38
N GLY A 386 -12.11 -23.40 35.19
CA GLY A 386 -13.15 -24.33 34.73
C GLY A 386 -12.65 -25.73 34.39
N SER A 387 -13.55 -26.72 34.53
CA SER A 387 -13.23 -28.14 34.34
C SER A 387 -12.89 -28.50 32.89
N ARG A 388 -13.47 -27.79 31.92
CA ARG A 388 -13.28 -28.03 30.49
C ARG A 388 -11.86 -27.71 30.01
N LEU A 389 -11.14 -26.81 30.69
CA LEU A 389 -9.78 -26.41 30.35
C LEU A 389 -8.69 -27.19 31.09
N HIS A 390 -9.03 -28.27 31.80
CA HIS A 390 -8.08 -29.04 32.59
C HIS A 390 -6.86 -29.51 31.79
N ASN A 391 -7.07 -30.04 30.58
CA ASN A 391 -5.97 -30.49 29.72
C ASN A 391 -5.04 -29.35 29.30
N LYS A 392 -5.59 -28.17 28.99
CA LYS A 392 -4.81 -26.97 28.66
C LYS A 392 -4.00 -26.46 29.83
N ARG A 393 -4.59 -26.51 31.03
CA ARG A 393 -3.89 -26.16 32.27
C ARG A 393 -2.73 -27.11 32.54
N ASN A 394 -2.91 -28.41 32.28
CA ASN A 394 -1.83 -29.40 32.39
C ASN A 394 -0.73 -29.16 31.36
N ASP A 395 -1.07 -28.89 30.09
CA ASP A 395 -0.09 -28.59 29.04
C ASP A 395 0.72 -27.32 29.37
N LEU A 396 0.05 -26.26 29.82
CA LEU A 396 0.69 -25.02 30.26
C LEU A 396 1.58 -25.25 31.48
N SER A 397 1.10 -25.97 32.50
CA SER A 397 1.88 -26.29 33.71
C SER A 397 3.10 -27.15 33.40
N HIS A 398 2.97 -28.07 32.45
CA HIS A 398 4.09 -28.85 31.94
C HIS A 398 5.14 -27.94 31.30
N TYR A 399 4.72 -27.01 30.44
CA TYR A 399 5.64 -26.09 29.77
C TYR A 399 6.35 -25.15 30.75
N VAL A 400 5.61 -24.57 31.70
CA VAL A 400 6.13 -23.65 32.71
C VAL A 400 7.06 -24.35 33.71
N SER A 401 6.80 -25.62 34.05
CA SER A 401 7.65 -26.37 34.99
C SER A 401 8.96 -26.89 34.39
N GLN A 402 9.18 -26.72 33.08
CA GLN A 402 10.43 -27.11 32.46
C GLN A 402 11.60 -26.23 32.91
N THR A 403 12.80 -26.80 32.87
CA THR A 403 14.06 -26.07 33.13
C THR A 403 14.85 -25.97 31.82
N PRO A 404 15.27 -24.77 31.38
CA PRO A 404 14.97 -23.46 31.96
C PRO A 404 13.49 -23.07 31.81
N GLU A 405 12.97 -22.35 32.81
CA GLU A 405 11.61 -21.80 32.82
C GLU A 405 11.43 -20.78 31.67
N PRO A 406 10.29 -20.79 30.96
CA PRO A 406 10.01 -19.80 29.93
C PRO A 406 9.73 -18.43 30.55
N GLN A 407 10.32 -17.38 29.97
CA GLN A 407 10.13 -15.99 30.39
C GLN A 407 9.64 -15.15 29.21
N ALA A 408 8.57 -14.40 29.42
CA ALA A 408 8.04 -13.46 28.43
C ALA A 408 8.52 -12.04 28.71
N GLU A 409 8.83 -11.31 27.65
CA GLU A 409 9.18 -9.90 27.69
C GLU A 409 8.61 -9.17 26.48
N LEU A 410 8.45 -7.84 26.58
CA LEU A 410 7.90 -7.03 25.50
C LEU A 410 8.82 -7.01 24.28
N ILE A 411 8.22 -7.04 23.09
CA ILE A 411 8.93 -6.71 21.85
C ILE A 411 9.27 -5.21 21.88
N THR A 412 10.56 -4.90 21.79
CA THR A 412 11.08 -3.53 21.59
C THR A 412 11.71 -3.41 20.21
N LYS A 413 11.95 -2.19 19.76
CA LYS A 413 12.56 -1.91 18.45
C LYS A 413 13.90 -2.62 18.27
N GLU A 414 14.71 -2.71 19.32
CA GLU A 414 16.03 -3.36 19.32
C GLU A 414 15.93 -4.89 19.18
N LYS A 415 14.77 -5.48 19.51
CA LYS A 415 14.53 -6.92 19.48
C LYS A 415 13.74 -7.39 18.25
N LEU A 416 13.33 -6.49 17.35
CA LEU A 416 12.62 -6.87 16.13
C LEU A 416 13.43 -7.80 15.21
N SER A 417 14.76 -7.70 15.23
CA SER A 417 15.62 -8.65 14.51
C SER A 417 15.47 -10.08 15.04
N ILE A 418 15.29 -10.25 16.35
CA ILE A 418 15.09 -11.56 16.99
C ILE A 418 13.71 -12.12 16.62
N VAL A 419 12.68 -11.28 16.62
CA VAL A 419 11.34 -11.67 16.12
C VAL A 419 11.44 -12.18 14.68
N LYS A 420 12.21 -11.45 13.84
CA LYS A 420 12.44 -11.83 12.45
C LYS A 420 13.18 -13.16 12.32
N GLU A 421 14.18 -13.44 13.15
CA GLU A 421 14.90 -14.72 13.17
C GLU A 421 13.98 -15.90 13.50
N ILE A 422 13.09 -15.76 14.49
CA ILE A 422 12.11 -16.81 14.82
C ILE A 422 11.13 -17.00 13.67
N SER A 423 10.59 -15.90 13.13
CA SER A 423 9.70 -15.90 11.95
C SER A 423 10.34 -16.62 10.76
N ASP A 424 11.63 -16.35 10.48
CA ASP A 424 12.38 -17.03 9.42
C ASP A 424 12.57 -18.53 9.65
N ALA A 425 12.68 -18.95 10.91
CA ALA A 425 12.82 -20.35 11.28
C ALA A 425 11.49 -21.13 11.27
N SER A 426 10.34 -20.42 11.31
CA SER A 426 9.00 -21.01 11.41
C SER A 426 8.06 -20.56 10.29
N LYS A 427 8.56 -20.45 9.05
CA LYS A 427 7.80 -19.93 7.90
C LYS A 427 6.53 -20.75 7.66
N GLY A 428 5.40 -20.04 7.59
CA GLY A 428 4.09 -20.56 7.19
C GLY A 428 3.52 -19.82 5.98
N ALA A 429 2.28 -20.13 5.63
CA ALA A 429 1.56 -19.43 4.55
C ALA A 429 1.36 -17.93 4.82
N ASP A 430 1.31 -17.55 6.09
CA ASP A 430 1.16 -16.19 6.62
C ASP A 430 2.47 -15.38 6.65
N TYR A 431 3.62 -16.00 6.34
CA TYR A 431 4.94 -15.36 6.45
C TYR A 431 5.07 -14.00 5.73
N PRO A 432 4.49 -13.77 4.53
CA PRO A 432 4.53 -12.45 3.89
C PRO A 432 3.83 -11.36 4.72
N ALA A 433 2.64 -11.64 5.25
CA ALA A 433 1.89 -10.70 6.08
C ALA A 433 2.58 -10.47 7.44
N GLU A 434 3.08 -11.55 8.05
CA GLU A 434 3.87 -11.48 9.29
C GLU A 434 5.15 -10.62 9.11
N SER A 435 5.81 -10.74 7.96
CA SER A 435 7.00 -9.94 7.66
C SER A 435 6.68 -8.45 7.52
N GLU A 436 5.53 -8.09 6.94
CA GLU A 436 5.05 -6.70 6.92
C GLU A 436 4.76 -6.20 8.35
N ALA A 437 4.15 -7.03 9.20
CA ALA A 437 3.88 -6.69 10.60
C ALA A 437 5.16 -6.39 11.40
N ILE A 438 6.20 -7.22 11.23
CA ILE A 438 7.50 -7.01 11.89
C ILE A 438 8.19 -5.74 11.35
N LYS A 439 8.16 -5.53 10.02
CA LYS A 439 8.78 -4.37 9.37
C LYS A 439 8.14 -3.05 9.79
N TYR A 440 6.82 -3.02 9.96
CA TYR A 440 6.05 -1.81 10.27
C TYR A 440 5.50 -1.79 11.70
N PHE A 441 6.05 -2.60 12.60
CA PHE A 441 5.54 -2.87 13.95
C PHE A 441 5.04 -1.61 14.69
N GLU A 442 5.91 -0.62 14.87
CA GLU A 442 5.55 0.64 15.56
C GLU A 442 4.53 1.47 14.76
N LYS A 443 4.70 1.55 13.43
CA LYS A 443 3.83 2.35 12.55
C LYS A 443 2.41 1.79 12.45
N LEU A 444 2.24 0.49 12.69
CA LEU A 444 0.96 -0.20 12.77
C LEU A 444 0.38 -0.21 14.19
N GLY A 445 1.12 0.31 15.18
CA GLY A 445 0.71 0.30 16.59
C GLY A 445 0.61 -1.09 17.19
N LEU A 446 1.39 -2.04 16.65
CA LEU A 446 1.46 -3.40 17.14
C LEU A 446 2.16 -3.44 18.50
N ARG A 447 1.79 -4.43 19.30
CA ARG A 447 2.42 -4.79 20.56
C ARG A 447 2.61 -6.29 20.59
N GLY A 448 3.47 -6.78 21.47
CA GLY A 448 3.69 -8.22 21.52
C GLY A 448 4.76 -8.61 22.53
N VAL A 449 4.99 -9.91 22.58
CA VAL A 449 5.96 -10.53 23.47
C VAL A 449 6.92 -11.44 22.72
N LEU A 450 8.13 -11.53 23.24
CA LEU A 450 9.11 -12.57 22.96
C LEU A 450 9.17 -13.52 24.15
N VAL A 451 9.31 -14.82 23.90
CA VAL A 451 9.49 -15.84 24.93
C VAL A 451 10.91 -16.37 24.84
N LYS A 452 11.62 -16.32 25.96
CA LYS A 452 12.98 -16.82 26.14
C LYS A 452 12.96 -18.09 26.99
N ARG A 453 13.76 -19.09 26.62
CA ARG A 453 14.12 -20.24 27.45
C ARG A 453 15.63 -20.27 27.64
N GLY A 454 16.08 -20.04 28.87
CA GLY A 454 17.51 -19.89 29.19
C GLY A 454 18.09 -18.69 28.44
N ASP A 455 19.00 -18.94 27.50
CA ASP A 455 19.64 -17.91 26.68
C ASP A 455 19.08 -17.78 25.26
N ARG A 456 18.03 -18.53 24.92
CA ARG A 456 17.48 -18.58 23.56
C ARG A 456 16.06 -18.06 23.51
N TYR A 457 15.75 -17.22 22.53
CA TYR A 457 14.37 -16.89 22.19
C TYR A 457 13.75 -17.99 21.34
N VAL A 458 12.52 -18.38 21.69
CA VAL A 458 11.87 -19.58 21.14
C VAL A 458 10.47 -19.32 20.59
N SER A 459 9.83 -18.23 20.98
CA SER A 459 8.48 -17.90 20.50
C SER A 459 8.26 -16.39 20.48
N PHE A 460 7.30 -15.94 19.69
CA PHE A 460 6.75 -14.59 19.79
C PHE A 460 5.25 -14.60 19.54
N ALA A 461 4.58 -13.56 20.02
CA ALA A 461 3.22 -13.22 19.63
C ALA A 461 3.07 -11.71 19.40
N ILE A 462 2.31 -11.33 18.38
CA ILE A 462 2.03 -9.96 17.97
C ILE A 462 0.51 -9.75 18.03
N ALA A 463 0.11 -8.62 18.59
CA ALA A 463 -1.26 -8.22 18.82
C ALA A 463 -1.45 -6.73 18.53
N SER A 464 -2.71 -6.33 18.36
CA SER A 464 -3.10 -4.91 18.30
C SER A 464 -4.41 -4.67 19.04
N GLU A 465 -4.76 -3.39 19.18
CA GLU A 465 -6.10 -3.02 19.60
C GLU A 465 -7.11 -3.41 18.52
N MET A 466 -8.14 -4.18 18.90
CA MET A 466 -9.32 -4.34 18.08
C MET A 466 -10.34 -3.28 18.50
N GLN A 467 -10.83 -3.32 19.73
CA GLN A 467 -11.77 -2.32 20.25
C GLN A 467 -11.30 -1.85 21.63
N SER A 468 -12.02 -0.91 22.26
CA SER A 468 -11.63 -0.35 23.56
C SER A 468 -11.37 -1.41 24.65
N ASN A 469 -12.08 -2.54 24.61
CA ASN A 469 -11.93 -3.65 25.57
C ASN A 469 -11.52 -4.99 24.91
N ILE A 470 -11.23 -5.01 23.60
CA ILE A 470 -10.87 -6.22 22.85
C ILE A 470 -9.50 -6.03 22.19
N MET A 471 -8.57 -6.96 22.43
CA MET A 471 -7.35 -7.08 21.63
C MET A 471 -7.52 -8.11 20.51
N GLN A 472 -6.78 -7.95 19.42
CA GLN A 472 -6.67 -8.95 18.36
C GLN A 472 -5.27 -9.56 18.36
N GLY A 473 -5.19 -10.89 18.36
CA GLY A 473 -3.93 -11.63 18.26
C GLY A 473 -3.63 -12.02 16.81
N HIS A 474 -2.77 -11.26 16.13
CA HIS A 474 -2.47 -11.42 14.70
C HIS A 474 -1.57 -12.60 14.38
N PHE A 475 -0.44 -12.69 15.07
CA PHE A 475 0.59 -13.69 14.76
C PHE A 475 1.13 -14.31 16.03
N SER A 476 1.32 -15.63 16.03
CA SER A 476 1.95 -16.35 17.13
C SER A 476 2.76 -17.52 16.59
N LYS A 477 4.07 -17.50 16.80
CA LYS A 477 5.00 -18.53 16.32
C LYS A 477 5.83 -19.09 17.44
N THR A 478 6.17 -20.36 17.32
CA THR A 478 7.10 -21.06 18.21
C THR A 478 7.99 -22.00 17.40
N VAL A 479 9.29 -21.98 17.71
CA VAL A 479 10.25 -23.02 17.29
C VAL A 479 10.42 -24.10 18.37
N ASP A 480 9.81 -23.89 19.53
CA ASP A 480 9.71 -24.89 20.59
C ASP A 480 8.56 -25.86 20.29
N SER A 481 8.88 -27.14 20.12
CA SER A 481 7.91 -28.21 19.84
C SER A 481 7.22 -28.76 21.10
N ASP A 482 7.58 -28.26 22.28
CA ASP A 482 7.03 -28.73 23.53
C ASP A 482 5.53 -28.42 23.65
N ARG A 483 4.78 -29.39 24.19
CA ARG A 483 3.36 -29.17 24.50
C ARG A 483 3.22 -28.00 25.47
N GLY A 484 2.27 -27.11 25.16
CA GLY A 484 1.99 -25.90 25.93
C GLY A 484 2.69 -24.64 25.44
N ALA A 485 3.71 -24.73 24.58
CA ALA A 485 4.47 -23.56 24.10
C ALA A 485 3.58 -22.51 23.40
N SER A 486 2.76 -22.94 22.43
CA SER A 486 1.83 -22.04 21.71
C SER A 486 0.83 -21.36 22.64
N LEU A 487 0.30 -22.09 23.62
CA LEU A 487 -0.64 -21.52 24.59
C LEU A 487 0.06 -20.53 25.53
N TYR A 488 1.29 -20.83 25.95
CA TYR A 488 2.07 -19.95 26.80
C TYR A 488 2.30 -18.60 26.13
N VAL A 489 2.73 -18.57 24.87
CA VAL A 489 3.04 -17.30 24.19
C VAL A 489 1.80 -16.45 23.92
N ILE A 490 0.66 -17.07 23.55
CA ILE A 490 -0.62 -16.38 23.39
C ILE A 490 -1.07 -15.77 24.72
N ARG A 491 -1.05 -16.55 25.81
CA ARG A 491 -1.36 -16.08 27.17
C ARG A 491 -0.41 -14.96 27.61
N ALA A 492 0.89 -15.12 27.38
CA ALA A 492 1.89 -14.13 27.74
C ALA A 492 1.64 -12.78 27.05
N CYS A 493 1.19 -12.83 25.78
CA CYS A 493 0.84 -11.64 25.03
C CYS A 493 -0.32 -10.87 25.67
N SER A 494 -1.41 -11.57 26.03
CA SER A 494 -2.58 -10.94 26.64
C SER A 494 -2.25 -10.32 28.01
N VAL A 495 -1.49 -11.01 28.86
CA VAL A 495 -1.19 -10.54 30.23
C VAL A 495 -0.07 -9.52 30.32
N THR A 496 0.87 -9.52 29.38
CA THR A 496 2.09 -8.67 29.44
C THR A 496 1.99 -7.46 28.51
N ALA A 497 1.67 -7.68 27.24
CA ALA A 497 1.64 -6.61 26.23
C ALA A 497 0.29 -5.87 26.19
N MET A 498 -0.78 -6.57 26.56
CA MET A 498 -2.17 -6.17 26.30
C MET A 498 -3.07 -6.24 27.55
N LYS A 499 -2.47 -6.08 28.75
CA LYS A 499 -3.16 -6.26 30.05
C LYS A 499 -4.44 -5.43 30.26
N LYS A 500 -4.60 -4.34 29.51
CA LYS A 500 -5.77 -3.44 29.64
C LYS A 500 -7.06 -3.99 29.01
N TYR A 501 -6.96 -5.00 28.13
CA TYR A 501 -8.13 -5.51 27.41
C TYR A 501 -8.79 -6.65 28.20
N GLU A 502 -10.11 -6.75 28.09
CA GLU A 502 -10.92 -7.77 28.76
C GLU A 502 -11.03 -9.04 27.92
N TYR A 503 -10.97 -8.91 26.60
CA TYR A 503 -11.12 -10.02 25.66
C TYR A 503 -9.96 -10.07 24.66
N THR A 504 -9.65 -11.28 24.20
CA THR A 504 -8.79 -11.54 23.05
C THR A 504 -9.62 -12.17 21.94
N ASN A 505 -9.71 -11.48 20.80
CA ASN A 505 -10.07 -12.10 19.54
C ASN A 505 -8.84 -12.82 18.99
N MET A 506 -8.94 -14.13 18.83
CA MET A 506 -7.86 -14.98 18.34
C MET A 506 -7.93 -15.21 16.82
N GLU A 507 -8.81 -14.49 16.11
CA GLU A 507 -9.07 -14.60 14.66
C GLU A 507 -9.73 -15.94 14.27
N ASP A 508 -9.88 -16.18 12.97
CA ASP A 508 -10.48 -17.38 12.39
C ASP A 508 -9.50 -18.57 12.25
N ASP A 509 -10.00 -19.77 11.96
CA ASP A 509 -9.15 -20.96 11.81
C ASP A 509 -8.75 -21.28 10.36
N MET A 510 -9.21 -20.48 9.38
CA MET A 510 -8.99 -20.63 7.95
C MET A 510 -9.32 -22.02 7.38
N GLY A 511 -10.18 -22.79 8.07
CA GLY A 511 -10.45 -24.19 7.71
C GLY A 511 -9.30 -25.16 8.04
N ILE A 512 -8.23 -24.70 8.71
CA ILE A 512 -7.05 -25.52 9.03
C ILE A 512 -7.39 -26.48 10.19
N PRO A 513 -7.42 -27.82 9.96
CA PRO A 513 -7.94 -28.75 10.97
C PRO A 513 -7.15 -28.78 12.29
N GLY A 514 -5.85 -28.51 12.24
CA GLY A 514 -5.00 -28.38 13.43
C GLY A 514 -5.35 -27.14 14.25
N LEU A 515 -5.52 -26.01 13.57
CA LEU A 515 -5.84 -24.72 14.19
C LEU A 515 -7.26 -24.72 14.77
N ARG A 516 -8.24 -25.23 14.01
CA ARG A 516 -9.63 -25.42 14.47
C ARG A 516 -9.67 -26.23 15.76
N ARG A 517 -9.03 -27.40 15.80
CA ARG A 517 -8.96 -28.23 17.01
C ARG A 517 -8.31 -27.50 18.19
N PHE A 518 -7.25 -26.72 17.96
CA PHE A 518 -6.62 -25.92 18.99
C PHE A 518 -7.59 -24.86 19.55
N LYS A 519 -8.21 -24.04 18.69
CA LYS A 519 -9.11 -22.96 19.12
C LYS A 519 -10.38 -23.49 19.79
N GLN A 520 -11.01 -24.53 19.24
CA GLN A 520 -12.17 -25.19 19.86
C GLN A 520 -11.85 -25.78 21.24
N SER A 521 -10.64 -26.30 21.43
CA SER A 521 -10.21 -26.84 22.73
C SER A 521 -9.98 -25.77 23.82
N LEU A 522 -10.02 -24.49 23.45
CA LEU A 522 -10.05 -23.37 24.40
C LEU A 522 -11.48 -23.00 24.83
N HIS A 523 -12.50 -23.62 24.22
CA HIS A 523 -13.92 -23.31 24.47
C HIS A 523 -14.26 -21.82 24.33
N ALA A 524 -13.59 -21.15 23.40
CA ALA A 524 -13.83 -19.75 23.06
C ALA A 524 -15.27 -19.56 22.53
N LYS A 525 -15.81 -18.36 22.73
CA LYS A 525 -17.05 -17.94 22.08
C LYS A 525 -16.77 -17.79 20.59
N ILE A 526 -17.56 -18.48 19.77
CA ILE A 526 -17.50 -18.33 18.31
C ILE A 526 -18.29 -17.06 17.93
N VAL A 527 -17.67 -16.19 17.15
CA VAL A 527 -18.32 -15.03 16.54
C VAL A 527 -18.61 -15.40 15.08
N PRO A 528 -19.88 -15.47 14.67
CA PRO A 528 -20.25 -15.97 13.35
C PRO A 528 -19.85 -14.98 12.25
N SER A 529 -19.34 -15.52 11.16
CA SER A 529 -19.04 -14.79 9.93
C SER A 529 -19.89 -15.34 8.78
N TYR A 530 -20.47 -14.45 8.00
CA TYR A 530 -21.34 -14.79 6.88
C TYR A 530 -20.75 -14.29 5.57
N THR A 531 -21.07 -15.01 4.50
CA THR A 531 -20.90 -14.56 3.12
C THR A 531 -22.22 -14.08 2.58
N VAL A 532 -22.25 -12.87 2.01
CA VAL A 532 -23.42 -12.28 1.35
C VAL A 532 -23.12 -12.11 -0.13
N THR A 533 -23.89 -12.77 -1.00
CA THR A 533 -23.67 -12.75 -2.44
C THR A 533 -24.86 -12.14 -3.17
N PHE A 534 -24.56 -11.19 -4.07
CA PHE A 534 -25.46 -10.72 -5.12
C PHE A 534 -24.92 -11.19 -6.47
N LYS A 535 -25.67 -12.09 -7.13
CA LYS A 535 -25.37 -12.51 -8.50
C LYS A 535 -25.83 -11.42 -9.47
N GLY A 536 -24.93 -10.50 -9.80
CA GLY A 536 -25.15 -9.57 -10.91
C GLY A 536 -25.27 -10.33 -12.24
N GLY A 537 -25.87 -9.73 -13.26
CA GLY A 537 -25.76 -10.25 -14.62
C GLY A 537 -24.37 -9.95 -15.16
N CYS A 538 -23.68 -10.95 -15.73
CA CYS A 538 -22.53 -10.68 -16.58
C CYS A 538 -22.90 -9.58 -17.58
N GLY A 539 -22.19 -8.45 -17.55
CA GLY A 539 -22.28 -7.39 -18.55
C GLY A 539 -21.73 -7.89 -19.89
N SER A 540 -22.48 -8.75 -20.55
CA SER A 540 -22.43 -9.07 -21.96
C SER A 540 -23.76 -9.75 -22.27
N GLU A 541 -24.63 -9.06 -23.01
CA GLU A 541 -26.02 -9.41 -23.37
C GLU A 541 -27.12 -8.73 -22.53
N GLN A 542 -27.29 -7.43 -22.74
CA GLN A 542 -28.58 -6.85 -23.13
C GLN A 542 -28.36 -5.53 -23.89
#